data_AF-A0A315YVD7-F1
#
_entry.id   AF-A0A315YVD7-F1
#
_cell.length_a   1.000
_cell.length_b   1.000
_cell.length_c   1.000
_cell.angle_alpha   90.00
_cell.angle_beta   90.00
_cell.angle_gamma   90.00
#
_symmetry.space_group_name_H-M   'P 1'
#
loop_
_entity.id
_entity.type
_entity.pdbx_description
1 polymer ?
#
loop_
_entity_poly.entity_id
_entity_poly.type
_entity_poly.pdbx_seq_one_letter_code
_entity_poly.pdbx_strand_id
1 'polypeptide(L)'
;MNRIVNFGLLILTLLFSNCSTYLELEDYLDVSTPFNLTNQTIDTETGLTERKSETIEVNSEKWKKLIDWSTGKREGWTTSPASYIGDISVSQGDFRLIHTRGSKGVVIAFTDKEGKPKQYTNVIQEGELSFLYEQ
;
A
#
# COMPACT_ATOMS: atom_id res chain seq x y z
N MET A 1 -17.54 45.76 -24.64
CA MET A 1 -16.45 44.98 -24.01
C MET A 1 -16.95 43.56 -23.80
N ASN A 2 -16.71 42.66 -24.76
CA ASN A 2 -17.17 41.27 -24.66
C ASN A 2 -16.01 40.42 -24.16
N ARG A 3 -16.03 40.07 -22.87
CA ARG A 3 -15.11 39.10 -22.28
C ARG A 3 -15.53 37.70 -22.77
N ILE A 4 -14.83 37.19 -23.78
CA ILE A 4 -14.94 35.78 -24.17
C ILE A 4 -14.24 34.99 -23.06
N VAL A 5 -15.03 34.42 -22.16
CA VAL A 5 -14.52 33.51 -21.12
C VAL A 5 -14.05 32.23 -21.83
N ASN A 6 -12.76 31.94 -21.67
CA ASN A 6 -12.04 30.89 -22.39
C ASN A 6 -12.47 29.50 -21.86
N PHE A 7 -13.63 29.01 -22.33
CA PHE A 7 -14.29 27.78 -21.85
C PHE A 7 -13.41 26.52 -22.00
N GLY A 8 -12.47 26.52 -22.95
CA GLY A 8 -11.55 25.42 -23.17
C GLY A 8 -10.54 25.18 -22.03
N LEU A 9 -10.18 26.23 -21.28
CA LEU A 9 -9.24 26.11 -20.15
C LEU A 9 -9.88 25.40 -18.93
N LEU A 10 -11.20 25.52 -18.78
CA LEU A 10 -11.96 24.96 -17.65
C LEU A 10 -12.13 23.44 -17.77
N ILE A 11 -12.31 22.91 -18.98
CA ILE A 11 -12.47 21.47 -19.25
C ILE A 11 -11.17 20.69 -18.98
N LEU A 12 -10.01 21.30 -19.21
CA LEU A 12 -8.70 20.66 -18.98
C LEU A 12 -8.39 20.45 -17.48
N THR A 13 -8.95 21.28 -16.60
CA THR A 13 -8.68 21.20 -15.15
C THR A 13 -9.46 20.11 -14.41
N LEU A 14 -10.56 19.61 -14.98
CA LEU A 14 -11.42 18.60 -14.33
C LEU A 14 -10.85 17.17 -14.43
N LEU A 15 -9.91 16.93 -15.35
CA LEU A 15 -9.32 15.60 -15.61
C LEU A 15 -8.30 15.15 -14.54
N PHE A 16 -7.89 16.05 -13.63
CA PHE A 16 -6.95 15.74 -12.54
C PHE A 16 -7.64 15.57 -11.18
N SER A 17 -8.96 15.36 -11.15
CA SER A 17 -9.61 14.85 -9.95
C SER A 17 -9.11 13.42 -9.72
N ASN A 18 -8.02 13.31 -8.94
CA ASN A 18 -7.45 12.04 -8.53
C ASN A 18 -8.50 11.33 -7.69
N CYS A 19 -9.30 10.49 -8.35
CA CYS A 19 -10.46 9.86 -7.73
C CYS A 19 -9.94 8.87 -6.69
N SER A 20 -9.95 9.30 -5.43
CA SER A 20 -9.68 8.40 -4.32
C SER A 20 -10.81 7.39 -4.23
N THR A 21 -10.48 6.12 -4.15
CA THR A 21 -11.43 5.05 -3.89
C THR A 21 -11.46 4.71 -2.42
N TYR A 22 -12.64 4.33 -1.95
CA TYR A 22 -12.81 3.63 -0.69
C TYR A 22 -12.48 2.14 -0.91
N LEU A 23 -11.74 1.52 0.00
CA LEU A 23 -11.42 0.09 -0.01
C LEU A 23 -11.57 -0.50 1.38
N GLU A 24 -12.30 -1.60 1.48
CA GLU A 24 -12.34 -2.47 2.67
C GLU A 24 -11.30 -3.56 2.48
N LEU A 25 -10.10 -3.37 3.04
CA LEU A 25 -9.01 -4.34 2.84
C LEU A 25 -9.32 -5.71 3.42
N GLU A 26 -10.17 -5.76 4.45
CA GLU A 26 -10.69 -6.98 5.05
C GLU A 26 -11.42 -7.91 4.07
N ASP A 27 -11.95 -7.39 2.95
CA ASP A 27 -12.53 -8.21 1.87
C ASP A 27 -11.48 -9.05 1.12
N TYR A 28 -10.20 -8.70 1.25
CA TYR A 28 -9.08 -9.29 0.52
C TYR A 28 -8.03 -9.93 1.44
N LEU A 29 -8.29 -9.93 2.75
CA LEU A 29 -7.43 -10.51 3.78
C LEU A 29 -8.14 -11.67 4.47
N ASP A 30 -7.48 -12.82 4.57
CA ASP A 30 -7.95 -13.92 5.40
C ASP A 30 -7.38 -13.78 6.81
N VAL A 31 -8.18 -13.16 7.68
CA VAL A 31 -7.85 -12.94 9.10
C VAL A 31 -7.67 -14.24 9.90
N SER A 32 -8.03 -15.40 9.35
CA SER A 32 -7.82 -16.69 10.01
C SER A 32 -6.45 -17.31 9.70
N THR A 33 -5.67 -16.72 8.80
CA THR A 33 -4.38 -17.29 8.37
C THR A 33 -3.20 -16.34 8.61
N PRO A 34 -1.97 -16.87 8.73
CA PRO A 34 -0.77 -16.04 8.90
C PRO A 34 -0.44 -15.19 7.67
N PHE A 35 0.39 -14.16 7.87
CA PHE A 35 1.04 -13.43 6.77
C PHE A 35 2.49 -13.84 6.62
N ASN A 36 3.03 -13.72 5.40
CA ASN A 36 4.47 -13.71 5.17
C ASN A 36 4.97 -12.27 5.14
N LEU A 37 5.97 -11.96 5.97
CA LEU A 37 6.67 -10.69 5.97
C LEU A 37 8.08 -10.91 5.42
N THR A 38 8.46 -10.09 4.45
CA THR A 38 9.83 -9.97 3.97
C THR A 38 10.35 -8.58 4.28
N ASN A 39 11.56 -8.52 4.84
CA ASN A 39 12.35 -7.31 5.03
C ASN A 39 13.65 -7.41 4.22
N GLN A 40 13.90 -6.43 3.37
CA GLN A 40 15.10 -6.24 2.57
C GLN A 40 15.90 -5.09 3.16
N THR A 41 17.21 -5.26 3.29
CA THR A 41 18.11 -4.21 3.80
C THR A 41 19.37 -4.22 2.96
N ILE A 42 19.87 -3.03 2.61
CA ILE A 42 21.11 -2.89 1.88
C ILE A 42 22.21 -2.61 2.89
N ASP A 43 23.21 -3.49 2.91
CA ASP A 43 24.43 -3.25 3.68
C ASP A 43 25.21 -2.11 3.03
N THR A 44 25.47 -1.04 3.79
CA THR A 44 26.09 0.19 3.25
C THR A 44 27.57 0.05 2.97
N GLU A 45 28.24 -0.95 3.55
CA GLU A 45 29.68 -1.18 3.37
C GLU A 45 29.96 -2.04 2.13
N THR A 46 29.14 -3.07 1.91
CA THR A 46 29.30 -4.06 0.85
C THR A 46 28.38 -3.82 -0.35
N GLY A 47 27.31 -3.04 -0.19
CA GLY A 47 26.27 -2.83 -1.19
C GLY A 47 25.37 -4.04 -1.43
N LEU A 48 25.54 -5.13 -0.67
CA LEU A 48 24.77 -6.34 -0.81
C LEU A 48 23.38 -6.18 -0.17
N THR A 49 22.37 -6.78 -0.79
CA THR A 49 21.02 -6.83 -0.24
C THR A 49 20.84 -8.09 0.59
N GLU A 50 20.53 -7.92 1.87
CA GLU A 50 20.06 -9.00 2.73
C GLU A 50 18.53 -9.07 2.70
N ARG A 51 18.00 -10.29 2.63
CA ARG A 51 16.56 -10.56 2.71
C ARG A 51 16.28 -11.46 3.91
N LYS A 52 15.41 -11.00 4.81
CA LYS A 52 14.90 -11.78 5.94
C LYS A 52 13.41 -11.97 5.76
N SER A 53 12.93 -13.19 5.92
CA SER A 53 11.51 -13.52 5.89
C SER A 53 11.08 -14.13 7.21
N GLU A 54 9.89 -13.77 7.66
CA GLU A 54 9.25 -14.34 8.85
C GLU A 54 7.75 -14.51 8.62
N THR A 55 7.15 -15.41 9.39
CA THR A 55 5.70 -15.56 9.46
C THR A 55 5.16 -14.63 10.53
N ILE A 56 4.19 -13.79 10.16
CA ILE A 56 3.37 -13.06 11.13
C ILE A 56 2.22 -13.97 11.55
N GLU A 57 2.42 -14.68 12.66
CA GLU A 57 1.45 -15.63 13.20
C GLU A 57 0.13 -14.95 13.58
N VAL A 58 -0.98 -15.66 13.37
CA VAL A 58 -2.32 -15.19 13.74
C VAL A 58 -2.36 -14.82 15.23
N ASN A 59 -2.96 -13.68 15.55
CA ASN A 59 -3.03 -13.11 16.90
C ASN A 59 -1.69 -12.68 17.54
N SER A 60 -0.57 -12.72 16.82
CA SER A 60 0.66 -12.04 17.28
C SER A 60 0.44 -10.53 17.35
N GLU A 61 1.26 -9.81 18.13
CA GLU A 61 1.15 -8.34 18.23
C GLU A 61 1.30 -7.64 16.87
N LYS A 62 2.20 -8.15 16.02
CA LYS A 62 2.40 -7.64 14.64
C LYS A 62 1.17 -7.91 13.76
N TRP A 63 0.53 -9.08 13.93
CA TRP A 63 -0.71 -9.41 13.24
C TRP A 63 -1.85 -8.46 13.64
N LYS A 64 -2.04 -8.23 14.95
CA LYS A 64 -3.11 -7.32 15.44
C LYS A 64 -2.92 -5.92 14.90
N LYS A 65 -1.70 -5.38 14.99
CA LYS A 65 -1.38 -4.05 14.44
C LYS A 65 -1.61 -3.96 12.93
N LEU A 66 -1.32 -5.02 12.18
CA LEU A 66 -1.57 -5.05 10.74
C LEU A 66 -3.07 -5.04 10.42
N ILE A 67 -3.88 -5.81 11.16
CA ILE A 67 -5.34 -5.83 11.01
C ILE A 67 -5.96 -4.50 11.45
N ASP A 68 -5.54 -3.94 12.58
CA ASP A 68 -6.02 -2.64 13.06
C ASP A 68 -5.69 -1.53 12.04
N TRP A 69 -4.49 -1.57 11.47
CA TRP A 69 -4.09 -0.64 10.42
C TRP A 69 -4.94 -0.82 9.14
N SER A 70 -5.12 -2.06 8.67
CA SER A 70 -5.85 -2.33 7.42
C SER A 70 -7.33 -1.99 7.53
N THR A 71 -7.95 -2.23 8.69
CA THR A 71 -9.35 -1.88 8.98
C THR A 71 -9.54 -0.37 9.13
N GLY A 72 -8.54 0.36 9.64
CA GLY A 72 -8.58 1.83 9.72
C GLY A 72 -8.28 2.53 8.39
N LYS A 73 -7.52 1.91 7.49
CA LYS A 73 -7.05 2.53 6.24
C LYS A 73 -7.98 2.30 5.05
N ARG A 74 -9.18 2.89 5.11
CA ARG A 74 -10.22 2.68 4.07
C ARG A 74 -10.28 3.73 2.96
N GLU A 75 -9.85 4.95 3.24
CA GLU A 75 -9.96 6.08 2.33
C GLU A 75 -8.60 6.50 1.74
N GLY A 76 -8.62 7.28 0.66
CA GLY A 76 -7.42 7.88 0.07
C GLY A 76 -6.65 6.98 -0.90
N TRP A 77 -7.18 5.80 -1.24
CA TRP A 77 -6.54 4.89 -2.17
C TRP A 77 -6.66 5.41 -3.60
N THR A 78 -5.55 5.39 -4.34
CA THR A 78 -5.52 5.79 -5.75
C THR A 78 -4.99 4.63 -6.58
N THR A 79 -5.63 4.33 -7.71
CA THR A 79 -5.13 3.29 -8.63
C THR A 79 -3.73 3.67 -9.13
N SER A 80 -2.82 2.70 -9.18
CA SER A 80 -1.50 2.92 -9.78
C SER A 80 -1.15 1.84 -10.81
N PRO A 81 -0.76 2.22 -12.04
CA PRO A 81 -0.26 1.28 -13.04
C PRO A 81 1.25 0.97 -12.89
N ALA A 82 1.96 1.64 -11.97
CA ALA A 82 3.40 1.53 -11.84
C ALA A 82 3.83 0.22 -11.15
N SER A 83 5.01 -0.30 -11.46
CA SER A 83 5.60 -1.41 -10.70
C SER A 83 6.36 -0.87 -9.50
N TYR A 84 6.13 -1.45 -8.31
CA TYR A 84 6.79 -1.03 -7.07
C TYR A 84 7.71 -2.10 -6.52
N ILE A 85 8.86 -1.65 -6.01
CA ILE A 85 9.79 -2.44 -5.22
C ILE A 85 9.96 -1.67 -3.91
N GLY A 86 9.91 -2.37 -2.79
CA GLY A 86 10.04 -1.77 -1.45
C GLY A 86 10.89 -2.65 -0.55
N ASP A 87 11.34 -2.04 0.55
CA ASP A 87 12.16 -2.71 1.56
C ASP A 87 11.35 -3.74 2.33
N ILE A 88 10.05 -3.50 2.49
CA ILE A 88 9.14 -4.31 3.29
C ILE A 88 8.03 -4.80 2.39
N SER A 89 7.75 -6.10 2.44
CA SER A 89 6.56 -6.66 1.81
C SER A 89 5.83 -7.60 2.75
N VAL A 90 4.52 -7.40 2.89
CA VAL A 90 3.61 -8.35 3.56
C VAL A 90 2.76 -9.03 2.49
N SER A 91 2.61 -10.35 2.56
CA SER A 91 1.84 -11.12 1.59
C SER A 91 1.01 -12.22 2.21
N GLN A 92 -0.17 -12.47 1.65
CA GLN A 92 -1.06 -13.57 1.98
C GLN A 92 -1.90 -13.91 0.74
N GLY A 93 -1.71 -15.10 0.18
CA GLY A 93 -2.31 -15.45 -1.11
C GLY A 93 -1.96 -14.43 -2.20
N ASP A 94 -3.00 -13.85 -2.81
CA ASP A 94 -2.87 -12.83 -3.85
C ASP A 94 -2.66 -11.42 -3.30
N PHE A 95 -2.92 -11.20 -2.00
CA PHE A 95 -2.70 -9.91 -1.36
C PHE A 95 -1.21 -9.63 -1.16
N ARG A 96 -0.81 -8.40 -1.47
CA ARG A 96 0.53 -7.86 -1.23
C ARG A 96 0.41 -6.43 -0.72
N LEU A 97 1.17 -6.12 0.31
CA LEU A 97 1.49 -4.77 0.76
C LEU A 97 2.98 -4.53 0.55
N ILE A 98 3.35 -3.39 -0.01
CA ILE A 98 4.74 -3.00 -0.26
C ILE A 98 4.98 -1.61 0.34
N HIS A 99 6.07 -1.48 1.08
CA HIS A 99 6.46 -0.25 1.74
C HIS A 99 7.99 -0.08 1.72
N THR A 100 8.45 1.17 1.64
CA THR A 100 9.86 1.55 1.74
C THR A 100 10.07 2.29 3.06
N ARG A 101 11.11 1.95 3.83
CA ARG A 101 11.38 2.55 5.14
C ARG A 101 11.49 4.07 5.03
N GLY A 102 10.85 4.78 5.96
CA GLY A 102 10.83 6.25 5.98
C GLY A 102 10.02 6.91 4.85
N SER A 103 9.40 6.13 3.97
CA SER A 103 8.51 6.69 2.95
C SER A 103 7.14 7.05 3.53
N LYS A 104 6.46 7.98 2.87
CA LYS A 104 5.08 8.39 3.20
C LYS A 104 4.05 7.71 2.29
N GLY A 105 4.42 6.56 1.72
CA GLY A 105 3.61 5.83 0.77
C GLY A 105 3.53 4.35 1.11
N VAL A 106 2.37 3.77 0.83
CA VAL A 106 2.16 2.32 0.82
C VAL A 106 1.52 1.92 -0.49
N VAL A 107 1.88 0.75 -0.98
CA VAL A 107 1.25 0.12 -2.14
C VAL A 107 0.58 -1.15 -1.68
N ILE A 108 -0.63 -1.40 -2.17
CA ILE A 108 -1.30 -2.69 -2.03
C ILE A 108 -1.66 -3.25 -3.40
N ALA A 109 -1.62 -4.56 -3.53
CA ALA A 109 -2.10 -5.26 -4.71
C ALA A 109 -2.87 -6.51 -4.29
N PHE A 110 -3.93 -6.84 -5.02
CA PHE A 110 -4.78 -8.01 -4.76
C PHE A 110 -5.60 -8.35 -6.02
N THR A 111 -6.20 -9.53 -6.04
CA THR A 111 -7.20 -9.93 -7.05
C THR A 111 -8.59 -9.55 -6.52
N ASP A 112 -9.38 -8.81 -7.30
CA ASP A 112 -10.73 -8.45 -6.91
C ASP A 112 -11.73 -9.62 -7.03
N LYS A 113 -12.98 -9.40 -6.58
CA LYS A 113 -14.05 -10.42 -6.63
C LYS A 113 -14.42 -10.85 -8.06
N GLU A 114 -14.03 -10.08 -9.08
CA GLU A 114 -14.21 -10.42 -10.51
C GLU A 114 -12.99 -11.15 -11.10
N GLY A 115 -11.97 -11.46 -10.28
CA GLY A 115 -10.74 -12.11 -10.73
C GLY A 115 -9.75 -11.15 -11.39
N LYS A 116 -9.92 -9.83 -11.28
CA LYS A 116 -9.05 -8.84 -11.93
C LYS A 116 -7.97 -8.37 -10.96
N PRO A 117 -6.70 -8.32 -11.38
CA PRO A 117 -5.64 -7.75 -10.56
C PRO A 117 -5.86 -6.26 -10.37
N LYS A 118 -5.70 -5.80 -9.13
CA LYS A 118 -5.78 -4.39 -8.75
C LYS A 118 -4.52 -3.99 -8.00
N GLN A 119 -4.17 -2.72 -8.15
CA GLN A 119 -3.09 -2.12 -7.39
C GLN A 119 -3.44 -0.68 -7.05
N TYR A 120 -3.23 -0.34 -5.78
CA TYR A 120 -3.52 0.97 -5.23
C TYR A 120 -2.35 1.49 -4.42
N THR A 121 -2.23 2.81 -4.37
CA THR A 121 -1.32 3.52 -3.48
C THR A 121 -2.10 4.37 -2.50
N ASN A 122 -1.52 4.62 -1.34
CA ASN A 122 -2.06 5.56 -0.35
C ASN A 122 -0.92 6.31 0.32
N VAL A 123 -1.22 7.53 0.76
CA VAL A 123 -0.32 8.32 1.59
C VAL A 123 -0.48 7.87 3.03
N ILE A 124 0.64 7.60 3.69
CA ILE A 124 0.71 7.24 5.11
C ILE A 124 1.58 8.24 5.86
N GLN A 125 1.41 8.32 7.16
CA GLN A 125 2.32 9.04 8.03
C GLN A 125 3.66 8.30 8.09
N GLU A 126 4.73 9.05 8.26
CA GLU A 126 6.05 8.48 8.49
C GLU A 126 6.03 7.66 9.79
N GLY A 127 6.51 6.41 9.73
CA GLY A 127 6.47 5.48 10.86
C GLY A 127 5.15 4.74 11.07
N GLU A 128 4.09 5.04 10.31
CA GLU A 128 2.78 4.37 10.44
C GLU A 128 2.87 2.83 10.32
N LEU A 129 3.82 2.35 9.51
CA LEU A 129 4.09 0.92 9.28
C LEU A 129 5.38 0.41 9.97
N SER A 130 5.93 1.15 10.94
CA SER A 130 7.22 0.81 11.55
C SER A 130 7.20 -0.52 12.31
N PHE A 131 6.04 -0.89 12.84
CA PHE A 131 5.81 -2.16 13.52
C PHE A 131 6.10 -3.41 12.65
N LEU A 132 6.27 -3.26 11.33
CA LEU A 132 6.66 -4.33 10.43
C LEU A 132 8.17 -4.63 10.46
N TYR A 133 9.00 -3.70 10.92
CA TYR A 133 10.46 -3.82 10.85
C TYR A 133 11.21 -3.35 12.11
N GLU A 134 10.52 -2.77 13.08
CA GLU A 134 11.04 -2.49 14.41
C GLU A 134 10.73 -3.67 15.34
N GLN A 135 11.72 -4.06 16.17
CA GLN A 135 11.60 -5.14 17.16
C GLN A 135 11.03 -4.62 18.47
#